data_AF-A0A923IBG9-F1
#
_entry.id   AF-A0A923IBG9-F1
#
_cell.length_a   1.000
_cell.length_b   1.000
_cell.length_c   1.000
_cell.angle_alpha   90.00
_cell.angle_beta   90.00
_cell.angle_gamma   90.00
#
_symmetry.space_group_name_H-M   'P 1'
#
loop_
_entity.id
_entity.type
_entity.pdbx_description
1 polymer ?
#
loop_
_entity_poly.entity_id
_entity_poly.type
_entity_poly.pdbx_seq_one_letter_code
_entity_poly.pdbx_strand_id
1 'polypeptide(L)'
;MGFQKHNPITAFWHYLLIAVALACLLALGCYLLDRPQSGSTFLLYLLLLPTGLVLILTAYWRWDLSRGFADIEAQRCHDAAELALLQERADSLTKALDLSNQRLIEALQQIDQMRHQFIENERYLMLDALVHGVASELVSPVSNLVLLNSTLADASVQLRKLAEGEVTRSGLRNISAQFQQGTSMLSLNLQRVDDLMSSVKQLVSGQRNSEKREFSLQTLLDESCAALQSRVRLSNHVMLVDVEYGIVMNSHPGAITQLVLNLFNNAFVHALEGVEKGLISLQASKADEGTVKIIFSDNGNGIDDSLLKEILQPMLLRKMGKADSGLGLHVCQHLVSFVLGGRMLVESKRGQGTTITMYLPLEAPDVATNTIKIGVPKDVYDDWQMIQQQGQAEYAAFQAHERLRRDLVELYFLMQALRTCWSGAETVLLPVTDYATGLRMLQTGQLSALGTTVWQMDACAIASDVLLSAPVITEEQSLVGIYTLLGNEMALRCRKKEDLRDLRFVCSKDWSVDWTTLQHLGVKHCLDMKNWHEMVLMLAEGEVDAILAPFSMRDDLALLVDGHVFVPLPGIRVALRGSRHFALSPVEYGPQLVEKVMPAILAQVEGGQFAAALLECGYLNQATSAWEIW
;
A
#
# COMPACT_ATOMS: atom_id res chain seq x y z
N MET A 1 -46.26 0.80 -25.11
CA MET A 1 -47.51 1.48 -25.53
C MET A 1 -47.29 2.05 -26.92
N GLY A 2 -47.95 1.51 -27.94
CA GLY A 2 -47.76 1.97 -29.32
C GLY A 2 -48.48 1.06 -30.30
N PHE A 3 -49.80 0.96 -30.20
CA PHE A 3 -50.60 0.46 -31.32
C PHE A 3 -50.37 1.42 -32.49
N GLN A 4 -49.66 0.97 -33.52
CA GLN A 4 -49.53 1.69 -34.78
C GLN A 4 -50.93 2.06 -35.25
N LYS A 5 -51.18 3.37 -35.36
CA LYS A 5 -52.35 3.91 -36.06
C LYS A 5 -52.39 3.25 -37.44
N HIS A 6 -53.41 2.43 -37.69
CA HIS A 6 -53.71 1.97 -39.04
C HIS A 6 -53.67 3.18 -39.97
N ASN A 7 -52.75 3.15 -40.94
CA ASN A 7 -52.56 4.23 -41.88
C ASN A 7 -53.90 4.43 -42.62
N PRO A 8 -54.60 5.56 -42.47
CA PRO A 8 -55.95 5.72 -43.01
C PRO A 8 -56.01 5.54 -44.54
N ILE A 9 -54.85 5.69 -45.20
CA ILE A 9 -54.67 5.47 -46.62
C ILE A 9 -54.80 3.98 -46.99
N THR A 10 -54.26 3.04 -46.19
CA THR A 10 -54.35 1.61 -46.50
C THR A 10 -55.75 1.06 -46.27
N ALA A 11 -56.47 1.58 -45.27
CA ALA A 11 -57.88 1.28 -45.06
C ALA A 11 -58.77 1.82 -46.19
N PHE A 12 -58.49 3.03 -46.69
CA PHE A 12 -59.20 3.62 -47.83
C PHE A 12 -59.08 2.76 -49.10
N TRP A 13 -57.87 2.32 -49.44
CA TRP A 13 -57.66 1.44 -50.60
C TRP A 13 -58.32 0.06 -50.42
N HIS A 14 -58.40 -0.47 -49.19
CA HIS A 14 -59.15 -1.70 -48.89
C HIS A 14 -60.63 -1.56 -49.21
N TYR A 15 -61.29 -0.51 -48.70
CA TYR A 15 -62.71 -0.29 -48.93
C TYR A 15 -63.00 -0.01 -50.41
N LEU A 16 -62.10 0.70 -51.10
CA LEU A 16 -62.23 0.96 -52.53
C LEU A 16 -62.12 -0.33 -53.36
N LEU A 17 -61.18 -1.22 -53.05
CA LEU A 17 -60.98 -2.47 -53.80
C LEU A 17 -62.12 -3.45 -53.58
N ILE A 18 -62.64 -3.54 -52.35
CA ILE A 18 -63.84 -4.31 -52.02
C ILE A 18 -65.07 -3.74 -52.74
N ALA A 19 -65.25 -2.41 -52.74
CA ALA A 19 -66.36 -1.74 -53.42
C ALA A 19 -66.32 -1.94 -54.94
N VAL A 20 -65.13 -1.85 -55.57
CA VAL A 20 -64.95 -2.10 -57.01
C VAL A 20 -65.23 -3.56 -57.35
N ALA A 21 -64.77 -4.51 -56.53
CA ALA A 21 -65.05 -5.92 -56.74
C ALA A 21 -66.55 -6.25 -56.62
N LEU A 22 -67.24 -5.69 -55.62
CA LEU A 22 -68.70 -5.80 -55.46
C LEU A 22 -69.45 -5.15 -56.63
N ALA A 23 -69.02 -3.99 -57.11
CA ALA A 23 -69.61 -3.31 -58.26
C ALA A 23 -69.44 -4.13 -59.55
N CYS A 24 -68.27 -4.72 -59.79
CA CYS A 24 -68.03 -5.62 -60.92
C CYS A 24 -68.88 -6.90 -60.84
N LEU A 25 -69.05 -7.46 -59.64
CA LEU A 25 -69.92 -8.62 -59.41
C LEU A 25 -71.40 -8.32 -59.66
N LEU A 26 -71.87 -7.15 -59.20
CA LEU A 26 -73.23 -6.66 -59.46
C LEU A 26 -73.45 -6.39 -60.96
N ALA A 27 -72.50 -5.72 -61.62
CA ALA A 27 -72.57 -5.43 -63.06
C ALA A 27 -72.57 -6.72 -63.89
N LEU A 28 -71.76 -7.71 -63.51
CA LEU A 28 -71.72 -9.01 -64.18
C LEU A 28 -72.99 -9.84 -63.90
N GLY A 29 -73.54 -9.76 -62.68
CA GLY A 29 -74.82 -10.36 -62.32
C GLY A 29 -75.99 -9.78 -63.14
N CYS A 30 -76.05 -8.46 -63.28
CA CYS A 30 -77.03 -7.77 -64.13
C CYS A 30 -76.85 -8.13 -65.62
N TYR A 31 -75.61 -8.20 -66.11
CA TYR A 31 -75.29 -8.59 -67.49
C TYR A 31 -75.69 -10.04 -67.82
N LEU A 32 -75.61 -10.95 -66.85
CA LEU A 32 -75.99 -12.35 -67.01
C LEU A 32 -77.51 -12.58 -66.90
N LEU A 33 -78.25 -11.70 -66.21
CA LEU A 33 -79.71 -11.75 -66.09
C LEU A 33 -80.43 -11.31 -67.39
N ASP A 34 -79.78 -10.49 -68.23
CA ASP A 34 -80.39 -9.90 -69.44
C ASP A 34 -80.24 -10.77 -70.71
N ARG A 35 -79.72 -12.01 -70.60
CA ARG A 35 -79.64 -12.97 -71.72
C ARG A 35 -80.36 -14.29 -71.41
N PRO A 36 -81.14 -14.85 -72.37
CA PRO A 36 -81.71 -16.18 -72.22
C PRO A 36 -80.61 -17.23 -72.47
N GLN A 37 -80.04 -17.80 -71.41
CA GLN A 37 -79.20 -18.99 -71.49
C GLN A 37 -79.71 -20.09 -70.54
N SER A 38 -79.41 -21.35 -70.88
CA SER A 38 -79.80 -22.55 -70.13
C SER A 38 -79.34 -22.47 -68.67
N GLY A 39 -80.21 -22.84 -67.71
CA GLY A 39 -79.99 -22.68 -66.27
C GLY A 39 -78.69 -23.26 -65.67
N SER A 40 -77.95 -24.09 -66.41
CA SER A 40 -76.65 -24.64 -66.01
C SER A 40 -75.49 -23.64 -66.05
N THR A 41 -75.47 -22.69 -67.00
CA THR A 41 -74.35 -21.72 -67.11
C THR A 41 -74.45 -20.63 -66.04
N PHE A 42 -75.67 -20.19 -65.70
CA PHE A 42 -75.92 -19.22 -64.64
C PHE A 42 -75.47 -19.73 -63.26
N LEU A 43 -75.75 -21.00 -62.95
CA LEU A 43 -75.34 -21.66 -61.69
C LEU A 43 -73.82 -21.75 -61.55
N LEU A 44 -73.11 -21.96 -62.66
CA LEU A 44 -71.64 -22.00 -62.68
C LEU A 44 -71.03 -20.62 -62.35
N TYR A 45 -71.57 -19.54 -62.91
CA TYR A 45 -71.13 -18.18 -62.60
C TYR A 45 -71.44 -17.77 -61.16
N LEU A 46 -72.60 -18.18 -60.62
CA LEU A 46 -72.97 -17.93 -59.23
C LEU A 46 -72.00 -18.57 -58.22
N LEU A 47 -71.36 -19.68 -58.59
CA LEU A 47 -70.38 -20.40 -57.75
C LEU A 47 -68.93 -19.93 -57.95
N LEU A 48 -68.53 -19.57 -59.17
CA LEU A 48 -67.14 -19.18 -59.49
C LEU A 48 -66.78 -17.77 -59.02
N LEU A 49 -67.75 -16.87 -58.95
CA LEU A 49 -67.50 -15.48 -58.59
C LEU A 49 -67.17 -15.26 -57.10
N PRO A 50 -67.90 -15.84 -56.14
CA PRO A 50 -67.55 -15.74 -54.72
C PRO A 50 -66.22 -16.43 -54.40
N THR A 51 -65.95 -17.57 -55.05
CA THR A 51 -64.71 -18.33 -54.85
C THR A 51 -63.50 -17.57 -55.36
N GLY A 52 -63.60 -16.91 -56.52
CA GLY A 52 -62.56 -16.00 -57.03
C GLY A 52 -62.30 -14.82 -56.09
N LEU A 53 -63.35 -14.21 -55.53
CA LEU A 53 -63.22 -13.11 -54.57
C LEU A 53 -62.51 -13.54 -53.28
N VAL A 54 -62.86 -14.72 -52.74
CA VAL A 54 -62.21 -15.28 -51.55
C VAL A 54 -60.73 -15.57 -51.81
N LEU A 55 -60.37 -16.08 -52.98
CA LEU A 55 -58.96 -16.30 -53.34
C LEU A 55 -58.16 -14.99 -53.43
N ILE A 56 -58.75 -13.94 -54.00
CA ILE A 56 -58.11 -12.62 -54.09
C ILE A 56 -57.92 -12.00 -52.70
N LEU A 57 -58.96 -12.05 -51.86
CA LEU A 57 -58.91 -11.52 -50.50
C LEU A 57 -57.91 -12.27 -49.63
N THR A 58 -57.84 -13.61 -49.74
CA THR A 58 -56.86 -14.41 -48.98
C THR A 58 -55.43 -14.20 -49.47
N ALA A 59 -55.20 -14.07 -50.77
CA ALA A 59 -53.89 -13.73 -51.33
C ALA A 59 -53.42 -12.34 -50.87
N TYR A 60 -54.33 -11.36 -50.84
CA TYR A 60 -54.05 -10.02 -50.35
C TYR A 60 -53.77 -10.01 -48.84
N TRP A 61 -54.60 -10.67 -48.02
CA TRP A 61 -54.38 -10.78 -46.57
C TRP A 61 -53.04 -11.43 -46.24
N ARG A 62 -52.67 -12.48 -47.00
CA ARG A 62 -51.38 -13.14 -46.87
C ARG A 62 -50.22 -12.21 -47.24
N TRP A 63 -50.37 -11.39 -48.26
CA TRP A 63 -49.39 -10.38 -48.65
C TRP A 63 -49.22 -9.28 -47.58
N ASP A 64 -50.32 -8.76 -47.03
CA ASP A 64 -50.29 -7.72 -46.00
C ASP A 64 -49.68 -8.21 -44.68
N LEU A 65 -50.04 -9.42 -44.23
CA LEU A 65 -49.37 -10.05 -43.08
C LEU A 65 -47.87 -10.24 -43.32
N SER A 66 -47.47 -10.69 -44.52
CA SER A 66 -46.05 -10.90 -44.82
C SER A 66 -45.24 -9.60 -44.76
N ARG A 67 -45.84 -8.48 -45.15
CA ARG A 67 -45.22 -7.15 -45.00
C ARG A 67 -45.12 -6.71 -43.54
N GLY A 68 -46.19 -6.87 -42.77
CA GLY A 68 -46.18 -6.51 -41.35
C GLY A 68 -45.13 -7.28 -40.55
N PHE A 69 -44.93 -8.57 -40.85
CA PHE A 69 -43.85 -9.36 -40.23
C PHE A 69 -42.46 -8.87 -40.66
N ALA A 70 -42.25 -8.56 -41.94
CA ALA A 70 -40.98 -8.04 -42.43
C ALA A 70 -40.60 -6.70 -41.79
N ASP A 71 -41.56 -5.79 -41.59
CA ASP A 71 -41.32 -4.50 -40.93
C ASP A 71 -40.96 -4.67 -39.45
N ILE A 72 -41.62 -5.58 -38.72
CA ILE A 72 -41.30 -5.89 -37.32
C ILE A 72 -39.91 -6.51 -37.20
N GLU A 73 -39.55 -7.41 -38.11
CA GLU A 73 -38.25 -8.06 -38.13
C GLU A 73 -37.12 -7.07 -38.47
N ALA A 74 -37.36 -6.15 -39.41
CA ALA A 74 -36.45 -5.05 -39.70
C ALA A 74 -36.26 -4.11 -38.49
N GLN A 75 -37.34 -3.76 -37.78
CA GLN A 75 -37.28 -2.94 -36.56
C GLN A 75 -36.46 -3.63 -35.46
N ARG A 76 -36.70 -4.94 -35.23
CA ARG A 76 -35.95 -5.71 -34.23
C ARG A 76 -34.46 -5.80 -34.57
N CYS A 77 -34.12 -5.97 -35.85
CA CYS A 77 -32.73 -5.94 -36.30
C CYS A 77 -32.07 -4.56 -36.09
N HIS A 78 -32.82 -3.47 -36.29
CA HIS A 78 -32.33 -2.12 -36.04
C HIS A 78 -32.06 -1.87 -34.55
N ASP A 79 -33.04 -2.19 -33.69
CA ASP A 79 -32.93 -2.03 -32.24
C ASP A 79 -31.78 -2.89 -31.66
N ALA A 80 -31.60 -4.12 -32.17
CA ALA A 80 -30.50 -4.99 -31.76
C ALA A 80 -29.12 -4.45 -32.19
N ALA A 81 -29.02 -3.84 -33.38
CA ALA A 81 -27.79 -3.22 -33.84
C ALA A 81 -27.46 -1.95 -33.03
N GLU A 82 -28.46 -1.15 -32.66
CA GLU A 82 -28.26 0.03 -31.81
C GLU A 82 -27.82 -0.37 -30.40
N LEU A 83 -28.41 -1.42 -29.82
CA LEU A 83 -28.02 -1.94 -28.50
C LEU A 83 -26.58 -2.44 -28.49
N ALA A 84 -26.17 -3.17 -29.53
CA ALA A 84 -24.80 -3.67 -29.68
C ALA A 84 -23.78 -2.51 -29.78
N LEU A 85 -24.10 -1.46 -30.53
CA LEU A 85 -23.26 -0.27 -30.65
C LEU A 85 -23.16 0.50 -29.32
N LEU A 86 -24.26 0.60 -28.57
CA LEU A 86 -24.25 1.24 -27.25
C LEU A 86 -23.42 0.45 -26.24
N GLN A 87 -23.48 -0.89 -26.28
CA GLN A 87 -22.65 -1.77 -25.45
C GLN A 87 -21.16 -1.60 -25.79
N GLU A 88 -20.80 -1.62 -27.07
CA GLU A 88 -19.42 -1.38 -27.50
C GLU A 88 -18.88 -0.01 -27.04
N ARG A 89 -19.75 1.01 -27.07
CA ARG A 89 -19.41 2.36 -26.62
C ARG A 89 -19.28 2.45 -25.09
N ALA A 90 -20.12 1.74 -24.34
CA ALA A 90 -20.00 1.64 -22.88
C ALA A 90 -18.70 0.91 -22.49
N ASP A 91 -18.36 -0.19 -23.18
CA ASP A 91 -17.14 -0.95 -22.93
C ASP A 91 -15.88 -0.13 -23.23
N SER A 92 -15.88 0.62 -24.35
CA SER A 92 -14.74 1.49 -24.69
C SER A 92 -14.55 2.64 -23.71
N LEU A 93 -15.63 3.24 -23.21
CA LEU A 93 -15.57 4.26 -22.15
C LEU A 93 -15.05 3.69 -20.83
N THR A 94 -15.51 2.49 -20.45
CA THR A 94 -15.07 1.82 -19.21
C THR A 94 -13.57 1.51 -19.29
N LYS A 95 -13.10 0.94 -20.41
CA LYS A 95 -11.67 0.70 -20.64
C LYS A 95 -10.83 1.99 -20.60
N ALA A 96 -11.34 3.09 -21.17
CA ALA A 96 -10.65 4.38 -21.13
C ALA A 96 -10.58 4.96 -19.71
N LEU A 97 -11.64 4.79 -18.93
CA LEU A 97 -11.69 5.23 -17.53
C LEU A 97 -10.73 4.41 -16.66
N ASP A 98 -10.70 3.09 -16.83
CA ASP A 98 -9.77 2.20 -16.12
C ASP A 98 -8.32 2.56 -16.43
N LEU A 99 -8.00 2.81 -17.70
CA LEU A 99 -6.67 3.25 -18.11
C LEU A 99 -6.29 4.62 -17.50
N SER A 100 -7.24 5.56 -17.42
CA SER A 100 -7.01 6.86 -16.79
C SER A 100 -6.78 6.73 -15.28
N ASN A 101 -7.56 5.88 -14.61
CA ASN A 101 -7.42 5.61 -13.18
C ASN A 101 -6.08 4.93 -12.89
N GLN A 102 -5.66 3.97 -13.72
CA GLN A 102 -4.34 3.34 -13.63
C GLN A 102 -3.22 4.37 -13.74
N ARG A 103 -3.26 5.25 -14.75
CA ARG A 103 -2.27 6.34 -14.90
C ARG A 103 -2.24 7.29 -13.72
N LEU A 104 -3.40 7.58 -13.13
CA LEU A 104 -3.47 8.45 -11.96
C LEU A 104 -2.86 7.78 -10.72
N ILE A 105 -3.15 6.50 -10.50
CA ILE A 105 -2.56 5.69 -9.43
C ILE A 105 -1.04 5.60 -9.62
N GLU A 106 -0.57 5.34 -10.84
CA GLU A 106 0.86 5.32 -11.18
C GLU A 106 1.53 6.67 -10.91
N ALA A 107 0.91 7.78 -11.30
CA ALA A 107 1.45 9.12 -11.06
C ALA A 107 1.51 9.45 -9.56
N LEU A 108 0.48 9.09 -8.78
CA LEU A 108 0.47 9.26 -7.34
C LEU A 108 1.55 8.39 -6.67
N GLN A 109 1.70 7.14 -7.10
CA GLN A 109 2.78 6.26 -6.64
C GLN A 109 4.16 6.80 -7.00
N GLN A 110 4.35 7.36 -8.19
CA GLN A 110 5.62 7.99 -8.58
C GLN A 110 5.94 9.22 -7.73
N ILE A 111 4.95 10.08 -7.45
CA ILE A 111 5.15 11.24 -6.58
C ILE A 111 5.49 10.80 -5.15
N ASP A 112 4.79 9.79 -4.63
CA ASP A 112 5.05 9.26 -3.29
C ASP A 112 6.42 8.56 -3.21
N GLN A 113 6.78 7.76 -4.22
CA GLN A 113 8.11 7.15 -4.34
C GLN A 113 9.20 8.21 -4.45
N MET A 114 9.02 9.24 -5.28
CA MET A 114 9.98 10.35 -5.37
C MET A 114 10.11 11.08 -4.05
N ARG A 115 9.01 11.33 -3.33
CA ARG A 115 9.02 11.95 -2.01
C ARG A 115 9.76 11.08 -0.99
N HIS A 116 9.50 9.78 -0.96
CA HIS A 116 10.17 8.83 -0.08
C HIS A 116 11.66 8.71 -0.42
N GLN A 117 12.02 8.56 -1.70
CA GLN A 117 13.40 8.58 -2.17
C GLN A 117 14.09 9.89 -1.84
N PHE A 118 13.38 11.02 -1.87
CA PHE A 118 13.93 12.32 -1.51
C PHE A 118 14.21 12.38 0.00
N ILE A 119 13.26 11.94 0.84
CA ILE A 119 13.42 11.88 2.29
C ILE A 119 14.54 10.90 2.66
N GLU A 120 14.61 9.72 2.03
CA GLU A 120 15.67 8.74 2.27
C GLU A 120 17.02 9.24 1.77
N ASN A 121 17.13 9.77 0.56
CA ASN A 121 18.38 10.37 0.07
C ASN A 121 18.82 11.52 0.95
N GLU A 122 17.91 12.35 1.46
CA GLU A 122 18.25 13.41 2.40
C GLU A 122 18.69 12.84 3.76
N ARG A 123 18.05 11.78 4.26
CA ARG A 123 18.48 11.03 5.45
C ARG A 123 19.87 10.43 5.26
N TYR A 124 20.14 9.79 4.13
CA TYR A 124 21.44 9.20 3.83
C TYR A 124 22.50 10.26 3.59
N LEU A 125 22.20 11.37 2.92
CA LEU A 125 23.15 12.48 2.76
C LEU A 125 23.45 13.17 4.10
N MET A 126 22.44 13.33 4.97
CA MET A 126 22.65 13.79 6.35
C MET A 126 23.50 12.80 7.13
N LEU A 127 23.16 11.52 7.12
CA LEU A 127 23.84 10.47 7.86
C LEU A 127 25.26 10.24 7.33
N ASP A 128 25.48 10.29 6.02
CA ASP A 128 26.77 10.12 5.37
C ASP A 128 27.69 11.31 5.63
N ALA A 129 27.16 12.55 5.56
CA ALA A 129 27.89 13.75 5.97
C ALA A 129 28.20 13.75 7.48
N LEU A 130 27.28 13.26 8.32
CA LEU A 130 27.48 13.13 9.77
C LEU A 130 28.49 12.03 10.09
N VAL A 131 28.38 10.85 9.50
CA VAL A 131 29.26 9.71 9.78
C VAL A 131 30.68 10.03 9.33
N HIS A 132 30.87 10.59 8.13
CA HIS A 132 32.19 11.01 7.66
C HIS A 132 32.76 12.16 8.51
N GLY A 133 31.94 13.19 8.82
CA GLY A 133 32.36 14.33 9.63
C GLY A 133 32.68 13.96 11.08
N VAL A 134 31.80 13.20 11.74
CA VAL A 134 31.97 12.73 13.13
C VAL A 134 33.11 11.71 13.22
N ALA A 135 33.26 10.80 12.26
CA ALA A 135 34.38 9.86 12.27
C ALA A 135 35.72 10.59 12.19
N SER A 136 35.87 11.53 11.25
CA SER A 136 37.11 12.33 11.12
C SER A 136 37.38 13.17 12.38
N GLU A 137 36.34 13.76 12.97
CA GLU A 137 36.42 14.59 14.16
C GLU A 137 36.50 13.82 15.48
N LEU A 138 36.18 12.53 15.51
CA LEU A 138 36.43 11.61 16.62
C LEU A 138 37.84 11.04 16.57
N VAL A 139 38.33 10.71 15.37
CA VAL A 139 39.69 10.17 15.20
C VAL A 139 40.73 11.12 15.80
N SER A 140 40.60 12.43 15.58
CA SER A 140 41.55 13.43 16.08
C SER A 140 41.69 13.48 17.63
N PRO A 141 40.62 13.70 18.44
CA PRO A 141 40.72 13.67 19.89
C PRO A 141 41.10 12.28 20.41
N VAL A 142 40.65 11.20 19.78
CA VAL A 142 41.04 9.83 20.17
C VAL A 142 42.53 9.59 19.96
N SER A 143 43.09 10.00 18.82
CA SER A 143 44.54 9.93 18.56
C SER A 143 45.34 10.77 19.57
N ASN A 144 44.85 11.96 19.93
CA ASN A 144 45.48 12.79 20.96
C ASN A 144 45.40 12.15 22.35
N LEU A 145 44.29 11.49 22.70
CA LEU A 145 44.16 10.74 23.96
C LEU A 145 45.15 9.58 24.03
N VAL A 146 45.36 8.84 22.93
CA VAL A 146 46.36 7.77 22.85
C VAL A 146 47.77 8.32 23.08
N LEU A 147 48.12 9.43 22.41
CA LEU A 147 49.42 10.09 22.59
C LEU A 147 49.63 10.62 24.02
N LEU A 148 48.62 11.29 24.59
CA LEU A 148 48.66 11.80 25.96
C LEU A 148 48.80 10.65 26.97
N ASN A 149 48.12 9.52 26.74
CA ASN A 149 48.27 8.34 27.57
C ASN A 149 49.69 7.77 27.54
N SER A 150 50.31 7.68 26.36
CA SER A 150 51.73 7.28 26.25
C SER A 150 52.65 8.26 26.98
N THR A 151 52.41 9.57 26.86
CA THR A 151 53.23 10.60 27.52
C THR A 151 53.11 10.55 29.05
N LEU A 152 51.91 10.31 29.57
CA LEU A 152 51.66 10.11 31.00
C LEU A 152 52.25 8.79 31.50
N ALA A 153 52.22 7.73 30.69
CA ALA A 153 52.86 6.46 31.01
C ALA A 153 54.39 6.61 31.11
N ASP A 154 55.02 7.35 30.19
CA ASP A 154 56.44 7.66 30.24
C ASP A 154 56.81 8.49 31.48
N ALA A 155 56.01 9.51 31.80
CA ALA A 155 56.17 10.29 33.03
C ALA A 155 56.06 9.42 34.30
N SER A 156 55.17 8.42 34.28
CA SER A 156 55.03 7.44 35.36
C SER A 156 56.27 6.55 35.51
N VAL A 157 56.86 6.12 34.40
CA VAL A 157 58.12 5.34 34.41
C VAL A 157 59.29 6.19 34.91
N GLN A 158 59.36 7.46 34.51
CA GLN A 158 60.38 8.39 34.99
C GLN A 158 60.24 8.67 36.49
N LEU A 159 59.00 8.81 37.00
CA LEU A 159 58.72 8.97 38.42
C LEU A 159 59.25 7.77 39.22
N ARG A 160 59.00 6.55 38.73
CA ARG A 160 59.50 5.32 39.35
C ARG A 160 61.03 5.27 39.39
N LYS A 161 61.69 5.61 38.29
CA LYS A 161 63.17 5.67 38.24
C LYS A 161 63.75 6.72 39.19
N LEU A 162 63.10 7.87 39.32
CA LEU A 162 63.49 8.90 40.30
C LEU A 162 63.29 8.43 41.74
N ALA A 163 62.24 7.66 42.02
CA ALA A 163 61.98 7.10 43.34
C ALA A 163 62.99 5.99 43.73
N GLU A 164 63.58 5.30 42.75
CA GLU A 164 64.64 4.30 42.95
C GLU A 164 66.05 4.95 43.11
N GLY A 165 66.20 6.26 42.89
CA GLY A 165 67.46 7.01 42.99
C GLY A 165 67.39 8.27 43.89
N GLU A 166 68.31 9.23 43.71
CA GLU A 166 68.26 10.51 44.44
C GLU A 166 67.19 11.45 43.86
N VAL A 167 66.15 11.73 44.65
CA VAL A 167 65.06 12.62 44.25
C VAL A 167 65.49 14.08 44.32
N THR A 168 65.73 14.70 43.17
CA THR A 168 65.96 16.14 43.08
C THR A 168 64.64 16.91 43.08
N ARG A 169 64.63 18.06 43.76
CA ARG A 169 63.45 18.96 43.82
C ARG A 169 63.02 19.45 42.42
N SER A 170 63.98 19.59 41.50
CA SER A 170 63.74 19.94 40.09
C SER A 170 63.11 18.80 39.30
N GLY A 171 63.59 17.55 39.46
CA GLY A 171 63.03 16.37 38.80
C GLY A 171 61.57 16.11 39.19
N LEU A 172 61.27 16.22 40.48
CA LEU A 172 59.91 16.02 40.99
C LEU A 172 58.94 17.13 40.53
N ARG A 173 59.42 18.39 40.46
CA ARG A 173 58.65 19.51 39.92
C ARG A 173 58.35 19.35 38.43
N ASN A 174 59.31 18.87 37.64
CA ASN A 174 59.11 18.65 36.21
C ASN A 174 58.09 17.54 35.93
N ILE A 175 58.18 16.41 36.64
CA ILE A 175 57.24 15.30 36.48
C ILE A 175 55.84 15.71 36.95
N SER A 176 55.73 16.40 38.09
CA SER A 176 54.46 16.92 38.57
C SER A 176 53.81 17.87 37.54
N ALA A 177 54.60 18.75 36.90
CA ALA A 177 54.10 19.61 35.83
C ALA A 177 53.64 18.83 34.59
N GLN A 178 54.38 17.79 34.19
CA GLN A 178 54.00 16.90 33.07
C GLN A 178 52.68 16.16 33.35
N PHE A 179 52.51 15.62 34.56
CA PHE A 179 51.24 14.99 34.96
C PHE A 179 50.08 15.98 34.98
N GLN A 180 50.28 17.18 35.53
CA GLN A 180 49.24 18.19 35.61
C GLN A 180 48.82 18.70 34.22
N GLN A 181 49.79 18.91 33.33
CA GLN A 181 49.51 19.32 31.95
C GLN A 181 48.85 18.18 31.15
N GLY A 182 49.35 16.95 31.27
CA GLY A 182 48.79 15.79 30.57
C GLY A 182 47.36 15.47 31.02
N THR A 183 47.07 15.49 32.32
CA THR A 183 45.72 15.26 32.86
C THR A 183 44.72 16.36 32.48
N SER A 184 45.16 17.63 32.44
CA SER A 184 44.32 18.75 31.98
C SER A 184 43.96 18.59 30.50
N MET A 185 44.92 18.24 29.65
CA MET A 185 44.71 18.00 28.22
C MET A 185 43.84 16.76 27.96
N LEU A 186 43.99 15.71 28.79
CA LEU A 186 43.19 14.49 28.71
C LEU A 186 41.72 14.78 29.05
N SER A 187 41.48 15.55 30.11
CA SER A 187 40.14 15.98 30.51
C SER A 187 39.45 16.81 29.42
N LEU A 188 40.18 17.76 28.80
CA LEU A 188 39.67 18.55 27.67
C LEU A 188 39.28 17.69 26.46
N ASN A 189 40.10 16.70 26.09
CA ASN A 189 39.79 15.85 24.95
C ASN A 189 38.67 14.83 25.24
N LEU A 190 38.55 14.34 26.48
CA LEU A 190 37.42 13.52 26.89
C LEU A 190 36.11 14.31 26.86
N GLN A 191 36.11 15.56 27.35
CA GLN A 191 34.94 16.43 27.27
C GLN A 191 34.51 16.65 25.81
N ARG A 192 35.47 16.86 24.89
CA ARG A 192 35.17 16.99 23.46
C ARG A 192 34.50 15.75 22.86
N VAL A 193 34.94 14.55 23.26
CA VAL A 193 34.33 13.29 22.82
C VAL A 193 32.90 13.17 23.35
N ASP A 194 32.68 13.54 24.61
CA ASP A 194 31.36 13.51 25.23
C ASP A 194 30.37 14.50 24.59
N ASP A 195 30.82 15.72 24.29
CA ASP A 195 30.01 16.75 23.62
C ASP A 195 29.59 16.30 22.19
N LEU A 196 30.52 15.68 21.45
CA LEU A 196 30.25 15.09 20.13
C LEU A 196 29.25 13.93 20.23
N MET A 197 29.46 13.00 21.17
CA MET A 197 28.59 11.86 21.40
C MET A 197 27.19 12.29 21.85
N SER A 198 27.08 13.30 22.70
CA SER A 198 25.82 13.87 23.16
C SER A 198 25.04 14.50 22.00
N SER A 199 25.72 15.24 21.12
CA SER A 199 25.11 15.85 19.93
C SER A 199 24.58 14.80 18.94
N VAL A 200 25.34 13.73 18.70
CA VAL A 200 24.90 12.58 17.89
C VAL A 200 23.73 11.85 18.56
N LYS A 201 23.82 11.64 19.87
CA LYS A 201 22.75 10.99 20.64
C LYS A 201 21.46 11.78 20.56
N GLN A 202 21.50 13.11 20.66
CA GLN A 202 20.33 13.98 20.54
C GLN A 202 19.68 13.94 19.14
N LEU A 203 20.48 13.78 18.08
CA LEU A 203 19.99 13.58 16.72
C LEU A 203 19.28 12.23 16.55
N VAL A 204 19.81 11.17 17.18
CA VAL A 204 19.25 9.81 17.09
C VAL A 204 18.11 9.57 18.09
N SER A 205 18.14 10.21 19.27
CA SER A 205 17.15 10.01 20.34
C SER A 205 15.95 10.93 20.24
N GLY A 206 16.04 12.05 19.51
CA GLY A 206 14.88 12.91 19.21
C GLY A 206 13.72 12.15 18.52
N GLN A 207 14.00 10.99 17.92
CA GLN A 207 13.00 10.12 17.30
C GLN A 207 12.31 9.15 18.25
N ARG A 208 12.82 8.93 19.48
CA ARG A 208 12.30 7.88 20.40
C ARG A 208 11.30 8.38 21.45
N ASN A 209 11.09 9.69 21.58
CA ASN A 209 10.31 10.28 22.68
C ASN A 209 9.23 11.29 22.26
N SER A 210 8.82 11.29 20.99
CA SER A 210 7.91 12.30 20.44
C SER A 210 6.56 11.71 20.02
N GLU A 211 5.76 11.24 20.98
CA GLU A 211 4.34 11.04 20.69
C GLU A 211 3.69 12.38 20.33
N LYS A 212 2.97 12.39 19.21
CA LYS A 212 2.13 13.51 18.80
C LYS A 212 1.00 13.61 19.82
N ARG A 213 0.85 14.77 20.46
CA ARG A 213 -0.20 15.02 21.44
C ARG A 213 -0.68 16.45 21.40
N GLU A 214 -1.86 16.67 21.96
CA GLU A 214 -2.36 18.01 22.21
C GLU A 214 -1.65 18.63 23.43
N PHE A 215 -1.24 19.89 23.32
CA PHE A 215 -0.65 20.66 24.42
C PHE A 215 -0.82 22.18 24.23
N SER A 216 -0.74 22.92 25.34
CA SER A 216 -0.63 24.38 25.35
C SER A 216 0.80 24.80 25.00
N LEU A 217 0.96 25.59 23.94
CA LEU A 217 2.28 26.09 23.55
C LEU A 217 2.91 26.97 24.64
N GLN A 218 2.09 27.79 25.31
CA GLN A 218 2.54 28.63 26.41
C GLN A 218 3.18 27.81 27.53
N THR A 219 2.48 26.78 28.00
CA THR A 219 2.97 25.93 29.10
C THR A 219 4.30 25.27 28.71
N LEU A 220 4.39 24.76 27.48
CA LEU A 220 5.61 24.10 26.98
C LEU A 220 6.81 25.06 26.91
N LEU A 221 6.60 26.27 26.37
CA LEU A 221 7.67 27.26 26.23
C LEU A 221 8.10 27.81 27.59
N ASP A 222 7.16 28.03 28.51
CA ASP A 222 7.46 28.45 29.89
C ASP A 222 8.30 27.41 30.63
N GLU A 223 7.93 26.12 30.54
CA GLU A 223 8.71 25.01 31.13
C GLU A 223 10.11 24.91 30.52
N SER A 224 10.21 25.02 29.20
CA SER A 224 11.48 24.99 28.46
C SER A 224 12.41 26.15 28.87
N CYS A 225 11.86 27.35 28.99
CA CYS A 225 12.60 28.54 29.38
C CYS A 225 12.94 28.56 30.88
N ALA A 226 12.13 27.95 31.75
CA ALA A 226 12.42 27.82 33.18
C ALA A 226 13.75 27.09 33.42
N ALA A 227 14.05 26.06 32.63
CA ALA A 227 15.32 25.33 32.69
C ALA A 227 16.54 26.20 32.38
N LEU A 228 16.35 27.30 31.63
CA LEU A 228 17.41 28.21 31.20
C LEU A 228 17.57 29.45 32.11
N GLN A 229 16.59 29.75 32.97
CA GLN A 229 16.61 30.94 33.83
C GLN A 229 17.83 31.03 34.74
N SER A 230 18.31 29.90 35.27
CA SER A 230 19.50 29.85 36.14
C SER A 230 20.76 30.31 35.40
N ARG A 231 20.93 29.88 34.14
CA ARG A 231 22.05 30.26 33.26
C ARG A 231 21.98 31.73 32.85
N VAL A 232 20.78 32.25 32.58
CA VAL A 232 20.55 33.69 32.27
C VAL A 232 20.96 34.58 33.46
N ARG A 233 20.53 34.22 34.68
CA ARG A 233 20.84 35.00 35.89
C ARG A 233 22.33 35.06 36.19
N LEU A 234 23.06 33.97 35.96
CA LEU A 234 24.51 33.91 36.19
C LEU A 234 25.33 34.71 35.17
N SER A 235 24.74 35.06 34.01
CA SER A 235 25.42 35.73 32.89
C SER A 235 25.05 37.20 32.72
N ASN A 236 24.28 37.81 33.65
CA ASN A 236 23.80 39.20 33.55
C ASN A 236 23.02 39.53 32.26
N HIS A 237 22.45 38.51 31.61
CA HIS A 237 21.63 38.68 30.42
C HIS A 237 20.14 38.75 30.77
N VAL A 238 19.33 39.21 29.83
CA VAL A 238 17.87 39.30 29.97
C VAL A 238 17.22 38.35 28.97
N MET A 239 16.23 37.59 29.45
CA MET A 239 15.39 36.73 28.63
C MET A 239 13.94 37.21 28.72
N LEU A 240 13.34 37.54 27.57
CA LEU A 240 11.94 37.91 27.45
C LEU A 240 11.20 36.79 26.72
N VAL A 241 10.09 36.33 27.31
CA VAL A 241 9.22 35.31 26.71
C VAL A 241 7.82 35.91 26.66
N ASP A 242 7.26 35.98 25.45
CA ASP A 242 5.93 36.54 25.20
C ASP A 242 5.14 35.58 24.31
N VAL A 243 4.24 34.82 24.91
CA VAL A 243 3.45 33.80 24.19
C VAL A 243 1.98 34.18 24.29
N GLU A 244 1.35 34.33 23.13
CA GLU A 244 -0.09 34.60 23.04
C GLU A 244 -0.89 33.47 23.71
N TYR A 245 -1.86 33.87 24.55
CA TYR A 245 -2.69 32.94 25.30
C TYR A 245 -3.62 32.14 24.37
N GLY A 246 -3.85 30.86 24.71
CA GLY A 246 -4.84 30.02 24.00
C GLY A 246 -4.35 29.46 22.65
N ILE A 247 -3.04 29.35 22.45
CA ILE A 247 -2.46 28.53 21.37
C ILE A 247 -2.36 27.08 21.85
N VAL A 248 -3.16 26.22 21.23
CA VAL A 248 -3.16 24.77 21.44
C VAL A 248 -2.65 24.11 20.15
N MET A 249 -1.72 23.18 20.29
CA MET A 249 -1.13 22.45 19.16
C MET A 249 -1.29 20.94 19.36
N ASN A 250 -1.64 20.23 18.29
CA ASN A 250 -1.52 18.78 18.20
C ASN A 250 -0.24 18.43 17.43
N SER A 251 0.87 18.28 18.16
CA SER A 251 2.22 18.22 17.59
C SER A 251 3.17 17.42 18.49
N HIS A 252 4.48 17.54 18.26
CA HIS A 252 5.53 16.84 18.98
C HIS A 252 6.21 17.77 20.02
N PRO A 253 5.73 17.85 21.28
CA PRO A 253 6.26 18.81 22.26
C PRO A 253 7.76 18.61 22.56
N GLY A 254 8.27 17.37 22.48
CA GLY A 254 9.70 17.09 22.62
C GLY A 254 10.56 17.74 21.52
N ALA A 255 10.09 17.72 20.26
CA ALA A 255 10.77 18.36 19.13
C ALA A 255 10.81 19.89 19.28
N ILE A 256 9.70 20.50 19.73
CA ILE A 256 9.64 21.94 20.00
C ILE A 256 10.53 22.33 21.18
N THR A 257 10.56 21.53 22.24
CA THR A 257 11.47 21.75 23.38
C THR A 257 12.93 21.74 22.92
N GLN A 258 13.31 20.75 22.12
CA GLN A 258 14.67 20.62 21.59
C GLN A 258 15.04 21.79 20.66
N LEU A 259 14.12 22.20 19.78
CA LEU A 259 14.26 23.37 18.93
C LEU A 259 14.58 24.63 19.76
N VAL A 260 13.78 24.89 20.79
CA VAL A 260 13.97 26.05 21.68
C VAL A 260 15.31 25.99 22.40
N LEU A 261 15.66 24.86 23.02
CA LEU A 261 16.93 24.70 23.74
C LEU A 261 18.15 24.92 22.84
N ASN A 262 18.10 24.44 21.58
CA ASN A 262 19.18 24.65 20.62
C ASN A 262 19.35 26.12 20.24
N LEU A 263 18.25 26.85 20.01
CA LEU A 263 18.29 28.28 19.69
C LEU A 263 18.87 29.10 20.85
N PHE A 264 18.41 28.84 22.07
CA PHE A 264 18.96 29.49 23.27
C PHE A 264 20.43 29.17 23.48
N ASN A 265 20.85 27.92 23.28
CA ASN A 265 22.25 27.55 23.43
C ASN A 265 23.14 28.26 22.40
N ASN A 266 22.70 28.34 21.13
CA ASN A 266 23.39 29.12 20.10
C ASN A 266 23.54 30.60 20.49
N ALA A 267 22.50 31.20 21.08
CA ALA A 267 22.58 32.58 21.54
C ALA A 267 23.58 32.76 22.68
N PHE A 268 23.57 31.90 23.70
CA PHE A 268 24.51 32.00 24.83
C PHE A 268 25.96 31.78 24.43
N VAL A 269 26.23 30.80 23.55
CA VAL A 269 27.59 30.41 23.19
C VAL A 269 28.18 31.33 22.14
N HIS A 270 27.38 31.85 21.20
CA HIS A 270 27.89 32.60 20.05
C HIS A 270 27.41 34.04 19.99
N ALA A 271 26.12 34.28 20.17
CA ALA A 271 25.56 35.62 20.01
C ALA A 271 26.02 36.55 21.14
N LEU A 272 26.02 36.06 22.38
CA LEU A 272 26.33 36.86 23.56
C LEU A 272 27.77 36.74 24.04
N GLU A 273 28.65 36.09 23.27
CA GLU A 273 30.08 36.01 23.58
C GLU A 273 30.69 37.42 23.63
N GLY A 274 31.21 37.81 24.80
CA GLY A 274 31.80 39.14 25.02
C GLY A 274 30.78 40.29 25.18
N VAL A 275 29.48 40.01 25.22
CA VAL A 275 28.42 41.01 25.41
C VAL A 275 28.11 41.15 26.91
N GLU A 276 28.25 42.35 27.49
CA GLU A 276 28.00 42.55 28.93
C GLU A 276 26.52 42.39 29.33
N LYS A 277 25.59 42.85 28.47
CA LYS A 277 24.13 42.83 28.71
C LYS A 277 23.37 42.43 27.46
N GLY A 278 23.36 41.14 27.17
CA GLY A 278 22.56 40.55 26.09
C GLY A 278 21.07 40.50 26.41
N LEU A 279 20.25 40.61 25.36
CA LEU A 279 18.81 40.39 25.36
C LEU A 279 18.51 39.24 24.41
N ILE A 280 17.81 38.24 24.91
CA ILE A 280 17.20 37.16 24.11
C ILE A 280 15.69 37.27 24.28
N SER A 281 14.96 37.19 23.17
CA SER A 281 13.51 37.24 23.14
C SER A 281 12.94 36.03 22.40
N LEU A 282 11.87 35.45 22.95
CA LEU A 282 11.07 34.42 22.33
C LEU A 282 9.62 34.88 22.31
N GLN A 283 9.05 34.97 21.12
CA GLN A 283 7.66 35.38 20.91
C GLN A 283 6.88 34.30 20.18
N ALA A 284 5.63 34.07 20.54
CA ALA A 284 4.75 33.17 19.79
C ALA A 284 3.34 33.75 19.65
N SER A 285 2.80 33.73 18.43
CA SER A 285 1.47 34.28 18.10
C SER A 285 0.81 33.48 16.99
N LYS A 286 -0.52 33.52 16.90
CA LYS A 286 -1.25 32.95 15.76
C LYS A 286 -0.95 33.77 14.51
N ALA A 287 -0.76 33.11 13.37
CA ALA A 287 -0.53 33.76 12.09
C ALA A 287 -1.78 33.64 11.21
N ASP A 288 -1.82 32.62 10.34
CA ASP A 288 -2.93 32.32 9.43
C ASP A 288 -3.74 31.11 9.95
N GLU A 289 -4.89 30.78 9.32
CA GLU A 289 -5.70 29.61 9.70
C GLU A 289 -4.85 28.33 9.78
N GLY A 290 -4.77 27.77 10.98
CA GLY A 290 -4.04 26.53 11.22
C GLY A 290 -2.53 26.68 11.45
N THR A 291 -1.97 27.88 11.60
CA THR A 291 -0.52 28.07 11.82
C THR A 291 -0.17 28.97 13.02
N VAL A 292 0.96 28.68 13.66
CA VAL A 292 1.59 29.49 14.69
C VAL A 292 2.92 30.04 14.19
N LYS A 293 3.17 31.32 14.50
CA LYS A 293 4.45 31.99 14.26
C LYS A 293 5.23 32.06 15.56
N ILE A 294 6.44 31.51 15.56
CA ILE A 294 7.39 31.58 16.68
C ILE A 294 8.60 32.38 16.22
N ILE A 295 8.96 33.44 16.95
CA ILE A 295 10.08 34.33 16.66
C ILE A 295 11.08 34.21 17.80
N PHE A 296 12.31 33.82 17.49
CA PHE A 296 13.44 33.88 18.41
C PHE A 296 14.38 35.00 17.96
N SER A 297 14.79 35.90 18.85
CA SER A 297 15.69 37.00 18.49
C SER A 297 16.69 37.29 19.61
N ASP A 298 17.94 37.56 19.23
CA ASP A 298 19.00 38.05 20.10
C ASP A 298 19.54 39.39 19.59
N ASN A 299 20.16 40.17 20.49
CA ASN A 299 20.85 41.43 20.16
C ASN A 299 22.39 41.28 20.16
N GLY A 300 22.88 40.08 19.91
CA GLY A 300 24.29 39.74 20.04
C GLY A 300 25.15 40.15 18.86
N ASN A 301 26.26 39.44 18.69
CA ASN A 301 27.27 39.70 17.67
C ASN A 301 26.75 39.59 16.22
N GLY A 302 25.59 38.95 16.00
CA GLY A 302 25.02 38.71 14.68
C GLY A 302 25.92 37.86 13.77
N ILE A 303 25.48 37.66 12.53
CA ILE A 303 26.13 36.82 11.53
C ILE A 303 26.48 37.67 10.30
N ASP A 304 27.66 37.46 9.72
CA ASP A 304 28.05 38.07 8.44
C ASP A 304 27.24 37.50 7.27
N ASP A 305 26.90 38.33 6.28
CA ASP A 305 26.11 37.95 5.09
C ASP A 305 26.73 36.78 4.30
N SER A 306 28.07 36.66 4.32
CA SER A 306 28.78 35.55 3.68
C SER A 306 28.52 34.20 4.37
N LEU A 307 28.38 34.21 5.70
CA LEU A 307 28.16 33.01 6.51
C LEU A 307 26.68 32.63 6.59
N LEU A 308 25.77 33.62 6.48
CA LEU A 308 24.32 33.42 6.57
C LEU A 308 23.78 32.42 5.54
N LYS A 309 24.41 32.32 4.36
CA LYS A 309 24.02 31.38 3.29
C LYS A 309 24.37 29.93 3.60
N GLU A 310 25.34 29.70 4.48
CA GLU A 310 25.87 28.37 4.79
C GLU A 310 25.55 27.93 6.21
N ILE A 311 25.03 28.81 7.08
CA ILE A 311 24.85 28.57 8.52
C ILE A 311 23.95 27.37 8.87
N LEU A 312 23.14 26.94 7.91
CA LEU A 312 22.25 25.79 8.02
C LEU A 312 22.91 24.47 7.60
N GLN A 313 24.12 24.53 7.02
CA GLN A 313 24.91 23.35 6.72
C GLN A 313 25.46 22.73 8.02
N PRO A 314 25.45 21.39 8.13
CA PRO A 314 25.99 20.72 9.29
C PRO A 314 27.50 20.99 9.45
N MET A 315 27.94 21.17 10.70
CA MET A 315 29.35 21.30 11.12
C MET A 315 30.11 22.50 10.54
N LEU A 316 29.42 23.56 10.09
CA LEU A 316 30.06 24.76 9.53
C LEU A 316 31.09 25.40 10.48
N LEU A 317 30.73 25.60 11.75
CA LEU A 317 31.60 26.21 12.75
C LEU A 317 32.87 25.37 13.01
N ARG A 318 32.78 24.05 12.86
CA ARG A 318 33.91 23.12 12.97
C ARG A 318 34.88 23.26 11.79
N LYS A 319 34.36 23.39 10.56
CA LYS A 319 35.16 23.69 9.36
C LYS A 319 35.93 25.03 9.49
N MET A 320 35.42 25.93 10.33
CA MET A 320 36.06 27.21 10.66
C MET A 320 36.99 27.15 11.89
N GLY A 321 37.25 25.96 12.44
CA GLY A 321 38.18 25.75 13.55
C GLY A 321 37.64 26.13 14.94
N LYS A 322 36.32 26.32 15.10
CA LYS A 322 35.70 26.57 16.40
C LYS A 322 35.43 25.26 17.16
N ALA A 323 35.40 25.34 18.49
CA ALA A 323 35.20 24.18 19.37
C ALA A 323 33.76 23.62 19.35
N ASP A 324 32.79 24.37 18.82
CA ASP A 324 31.39 23.96 18.76
C ASP A 324 31.16 22.88 17.68
N SER A 325 30.21 21.99 17.94
CA SER A 325 29.73 20.96 17.02
C SER A 325 29.24 21.53 15.69
N GLY A 326 28.66 22.74 15.70
CA GLY A 326 28.04 23.34 14.53
C GLY A 326 26.82 22.60 14.01
N LEU A 327 26.15 21.79 14.85
CA LEU A 327 24.97 21.01 14.49
C LEU A 327 23.65 21.67 14.92
N GLY A 328 23.68 22.58 15.91
CA GLY A 328 22.47 23.09 16.55
C GLY A 328 21.44 23.71 15.60
N LEU A 329 21.87 24.59 14.69
CA LEU A 329 20.93 25.23 13.75
C LEU A 329 20.47 24.30 12.62
N HIS A 330 21.31 23.34 12.22
CA HIS A 330 20.94 22.29 11.29
C HIS A 330 19.85 21.38 11.88
N VAL A 331 19.98 21.00 13.15
CA VAL A 331 18.95 20.26 13.90
C VAL A 331 17.64 21.06 13.92
N CYS A 332 17.70 22.37 14.16
CA CYS A 332 16.52 23.24 14.15
C CYS A 332 15.80 23.19 12.79
N GLN A 333 16.55 23.32 11.68
CA GLN A 333 15.95 23.23 10.36
C GLN A 333 15.33 21.87 10.08
N HIS A 334 16.00 20.79 10.48
CA HIS A 334 15.48 19.45 10.29
C HIS A 334 14.16 19.23 11.07
N LEU A 335 14.14 19.61 12.36
CA LEU A 335 12.94 19.51 13.19
C LEU A 335 11.79 20.34 12.60
N VAL A 336 12.05 21.57 12.18
CA VAL A 336 11.01 22.44 11.60
C VAL A 336 10.49 21.88 10.29
N SER A 337 11.36 21.53 9.34
CA SER A 337 10.94 21.12 7.99
C SER A 337 10.33 19.71 7.94
N PHE A 338 10.88 18.74 8.67
CA PHE A 338 10.56 17.32 8.48
C PHE A 338 9.74 16.71 9.61
N VAL A 339 9.91 17.18 10.85
CA VAL A 339 9.18 16.65 12.02
C VAL A 339 7.94 17.49 12.32
N LEU A 340 8.05 18.81 12.22
CA LEU A 340 6.98 19.74 12.58
C LEU A 340 6.18 20.22 11.36
N GLY A 341 6.65 19.93 10.13
CA GLY A 341 5.98 20.31 8.89
C GLY A 341 5.90 21.82 8.63
N GLY A 342 6.83 22.58 9.22
CA GLY A 342 6.88 24.03 9.15
C GLY A 342 8.01 24.57 8.26
N ARG A 343 8.23 25.87 8.35
CA ARG A 343 9.35 26.56 7.67
C ARG A 343 10.08 27.50 8.62
N MET A 344 11.38 27.66 8.41
CA MET A 344 12.25 28.52 9.20
C MET A 344 12.94 29.56 8.31
N LEU A 345 12.98 30.81 8.75
CA LEU A 345 13.74 31.90 8.13
C LEU A 345 14.74 32.46 9.14
N VAL A 346 15.93 32.82 8.66
CA VAL A 346 16.99 33.38 9.47
C VAL A 346 17.39 34.73 8.89
N GLU A 347 17.30 35.78 9.69
CA GLU A 347 17.70 37.13 9.37
C GLU A 347 18.74 37.57 10.40
N SER A 348 19.89 38.04 9.96
CA SER A 348 20.96 38.46 10.88
C SER A 348 21.80 39.54 10.26
N LYS A 349 22.34 40.42 11.09
CA LYS A 349 23.31 41.41 10.66
C LYS A 349 24.38 41.54 11.72
N ARG A 350 25.65 41.49 11.30
CA ARG A 350 26.79 41.63 12.20
C ARG A 350 26.68 42.88 13.08
N GLY A 351 26.83 42.68 14.38
CA GLY A 351 26.73 43.69 15.44
C GLY A 351 25.30 44.12 15.79
N GLN A 352 24.26 43.54 15.17
CA GLN A 352 22.85 43.87 15.44
C GLN A 352 22.05 42.69 15.99
N GLY A 353 22.62 41.49 15.98
CA GLY A 353 21.98 40.25 16.45
C GLY A 353 21.34 39.43 15.33
N THR A 354 20.60 38.40 15.74
CA THR A 354 19.97 37.41 14.84
C THR A 354 18.50 37.25 15.20
N THR A 355 17.66 37.10 14.18
CA THR A 355 16.23 36.80 14.30
C THR A 355 15.90 35.56 13.48
N ILE A 356 15.28 34.57 14.12
CA ILE A 356 14.86 33.32 13.52
C ILE A 356 13.33 33.26 13.63
N THR A 357 12.66 33.25 12.48
CA THR A 357 11.20 33.18 12.39
C THR A 357 10.79 31.79 11.92
N MET A 358 9.94 31.12 12.68
CA MET A 358 9.42 29.79 12.38
C MET A 358 7.91 29.86 12.23
N TYR A 359 7.39 29.20 11.19
CA TYR A 359 5.96 29.00 10.98
C TYR A 359 5.67 27.52 11.11
N LEU A 360 4.91 27.13 12.12
CA LEU A 360 4.56 25.74 12.40
C LEU A 360 3.04 25.57 12.25
N PRO A 361 2.56 24.45 11.69
CA PRO A 361 1.14 24.15 11.72
C PRO A 361 0.68 23.83 13.16
N LEU A 362 -0.56 24.19 13.51
CA LEU A 362 -1.19 23.82 14.78
C LEU A 362 -1.40 22.31 14.87
N GLU A 363 -1.56 21.65 13.72
CA GLU A 363 -1.59 20.21 13.56
C GLU A 363 -0.34 19.77 12.77
N ALA A 364 0.61 19.14 13.44
CA ALA A 364 1.79 18.62 12.76
C ALA A 364 1.38 17.54 11.75
N PRO A 365 2.04 17.45 10.58
CA PRO A 365 1.85 16.32 9.70
C PRO A 365 2.11 15.03 10.47
N ASP A 366 1.41 13.97 10.12
CA ASP A 366 1.73 12.64 10.60
C ASP A 366 3.12 12.27 10.06
N VAL A 367 4.15 12.62 10.82
CA VAL A 367 5.51 12.10 10.63
C VAL A 367 5.34 10.59 10.72
N ALA A 368 5.59 9.89 9.59
CA ALA A 368 5.42 8.45 9.39
C ALA A 368 5.01 7.76 10.70
N THR A 369 3.69 7.72 10.91
CA THR A 369 3.09 7.25 12.14
C THR A 369 3.65 5.87 12.48
N ASN A 370 3.60 5.54 13.78
CA ASN A 370 3.86 4.21 14.29
C ASN A 370 2.78 3.22 13.81
N THR A 371 2.57 3.15 12.49
CA THR A 371 1.46 2.48 11.83
C THR A 371 1.99 1.34 10.98
N ILE A 372 1.61 0.14 11.37
CA ILE A 372 1.88 -1.08 10.62
C ILE A 372 0.88 -1.14 9.47
N LYS A 373 1.37 -0.99 8.24
CA LYS A 373 0.56 -1.03 7.03
C LYS A 373 0.52 -2.46 6.49
N ILE A 374 -0.65 -3.09 6.53
CA ILE A 374 -0.85 -4.46 6.06
C ILE A 374 -1.57 -4.43 4.72
N GLY A 375 -0.91 -4.89 3.66
CA GLY A 375 -1.52 -4.97 2.33
C GLY A 375 -2.39 -6.20 2.21
N VAL A 376 -3.66 -6.04 1.84
CA VAL A 376 -4.65 -7.12 1.76
C VAL A 376 -5.29 -7.08 0.37
N PRO A 377 -5.50 -8.23 -0.31
CA PRO A 377 -6.28 -8.25 -1.55
C PRO A 377 -7.64 -7.58 -1.36
N LYS A 378 -8.09 -6.80 -2.36
CA LYS A 378 -9.30 -5.96 -2.24
C LYS A 378 -10.54 -6.73 -1.82
N ASP A 379 -10.75 -7.90 -2.40
CA ASP A 379 -11.83 -8.83 -2.07
C ASP A 379 -11.75 -9.34 -0.62
N VAL A 380 -10.55 -9.68 -0.14
CA VAL A 380 -10.33 -10.11 1.26
C VAL A 380 -10.57 -8.94 2.22
N TYR A 381 -10.15 -7.74 1.85
CA TYR A 381 -10.40 -6.52 2.61
C TYR A 381 -11.89 -6.25 2.78
N ASP A 382 -12.67 -6.39 1.70
CA ASP A 382 -14.12 -6.16 1.72
C ASP A 382 -14.84 -7.19 2.61
N ASP A 383 -14.47 -8.47 2.49
CA ASP A 383 -14.99 -9.51 3.37
C ASP A 383 -14.64 -9.25 4.86
N TRP A 384 -13.40 -8.82 5.13
CA TRP A 384 -12.95 -8.48 6.48
C TRP A 384 -13.75 -7.31 7.08
N GLN A 385 -13.98 -6.25 6.32
CA GLN A 385 -14.77 -5.10 6.77
C GLN A 385 -16.21 -5.49 7.10
N MET A 386 -16.83 -6.35 6.29
CA MET A 386 -18.19 -6.84 6.54
C MET A 386 -18.28 -7.61 7.87
N ILE A 387 -17.32 -8.48 8.15
CA ILE A 387 -17.29 -9.27 9.40
C ILE A 387 -17.06 -8.36 10.62
N GLN A 388 -16.16 -7.37 10.52
CA GLN A 388 -15.89 -6.43 11.61
C GLN A 388 -17.11 -5.56 11.96
N GLN A 389 -17.89 -5.11 10.98
CA GLN A 389 -19.09 -4.31 11.20
C GLN A 389 -20.19 -5.04 11.98
N GLN A 390 -20.16 -6.38 12.00
CA GLN A 390 -21.07 -7.20 12.81
C GLN A 390 -20.64 -7.31 14.27
N GLY A 391 -19.58 -6.60 14.68
CA GLY A 391 -19.17 -6.45 16.08
C GLY A 391 -18.43 -7.65 16.65
N GLN A 392 -17.90 -8.55 15.81
CA GLN A 392 -17.30 -9.79 16.26
C GLN A 392 -15.78 -9.81 16.03
N ALA A 393 -15.02 -9.78 17.13
CA ALA A 393 -13.55 -9.76 17.12
C ALA A 393 -12.90 -11.14 17.39
N GLU A 394 -13.70 -12.19 17.59
CA GLU A 394 -13.25 -13.54 17.93
C GLU A 394 -13.38 -14.49 16.73
N TYR A 395 -12.47 -15.48 16.62
CA TYR A 395 -12.46 -16.46 15.52
C TYR A 395 -13.82 -17.15 15.30
N ALA A 396 -14.58 -17.41 16.36
CA ALA A 396 -15.88 -18.07 16.30
C ALA A 396 -16.89 -17.37 15.38
N ALA A 397 -16.72 -16.06 15.16
CA ALA A 397 -17.50 -15.27 14.22
C ALA A 397 -17.13 -15.50 12.76
N PHE A 398 -15.84 -15.68 12.50
CA PHE A 398 -15.32 -16.01 11.17
C PHE A 398 -15.76 -17.42 10.78
N GLN A 399 -15.78 -18.37 11.73
CA GLN A 399 -16.24 -19.75 11.52
C GLN A 399 -17.69 -19.85 11.02
N ALA A 400 -18.57 -18.94 11.43
CA ALA A 400 -19.98 -18.96 11.07
C ALA A 400 -20.31 -18.20 9.77
N HIS A 401 -19.32 -17.54 9.17
CA HIS A 401 -19.55 -16.64 8.03
C HIS A 401 -19.47 -17.38 6.69
N GLU A 402 -20.48 -17.21 5.83
CA GLU A 402 -20.62 -17.91 4.54
C GLU A 402 -19.46 -17.68 3.55
N ARG A 403 -18.65 -16.64 3.78
CA ARG A 403 -17.49 -16.26 2.94
C ARG A 403 -16.14 -16.69 3.51
N LEU A 404 -16.12 -17.52 4.55
CA LEU A 404 -14.87 -17.99 5.15
C LEU A 404 -14.02 -18.70 4.08
N ARG A 405 -12.77 -18.23 3.93
CA ARG A 405 -11.78 -18.78 2.99
C ARG A 405 -10.38 -18.65 3.57
N ARG A 406 -9.41 -19.37 2.97
CA ARG A 406 -8.00 -19.39 3.39
C ARG A 406 -7.45 -17.99 3.70
N ASP A 407 -7.64 -17.03 2.79
CA ASP A 407 -7.06 -15.70 2.91
C ASP A 407 -7.56 -14.93 4.14
N LEU A 408 -8.83 -15.13 4.54
CA LEU A 408 -9.38 -14.55 5.77
C LEU A 408 -8.85 -15.23 7.02
N VAL A 409 -8.59 -16.54 6.96
CA VAL A 409 -7.94 -17.29 8.05
C VAL A 409 -6.52 -16.73 8.25
N GLU A 410 -5.74 -16.62 7.18
CA GLU A 410 -4.38 -16.04 7.23
C GLU A 410 -4.38 -14.64 7.85
N LEU A 411 -5.25 -13.77 7.36
CA LEU A 411 -5.39 -12.40 7.86
C LEU A 411 -5.82 -12.38 9.34
N TYR A 412 -6.75 -13.24 9.74
CA TYR A 412 -7.19 -13.34 11.13
C TYR A 412 -6.02 -13.66 12.07
N PHE A 413 -5.23 -14.70 11.76
CA PHE A 413 -4.09 -15.10 12.58
C PHE A 413 -3.01 -14.00 12.65
N LEU A 414 -2.75 -13.31 11.53
CA LEU A 414 -1.84 -12.17 11.53
C LEU A 414 -2.34 -11.02 12.43
N MET A 415 -3.62 -10.64 12.30
CA MET A 415 -4.22 -9.57 13.09
C MET A 415 -4.31 -9.93 14.57
N GLN A 416 -4.58 -11.20 14.89
CA GLN A 416 -4.55 -11.71 16.26
C GLN A 416 -3.15 -11.58 16.85
N ALA A 417 -2.12 -12.06 16.15
CA ALA A 417 -0.73 -11.99 16.60
C ALA A 417 -0.25 -10.54 16.77
N LEU A 418 -0.63 -9.63 15.85
CA LEU A 418 -0.34 -8.20 15.98
C LEU A 418 -0.94 -7.61 17.25
N ARG A 419 -2.23 -7.88 17.53
CA ARG A 419 -2.91 -7.40 18.75
C ARG A 419 -2.27 -7.93 20.03
N THR A 420 -1.81 -9.18 20.05
CA THR A 420 -1.24 -9.80 21.25
C THR A 420 0.21 -9.39 21.50
N CYS A 421 1.00 -9.28 20.43
CA CYS A 421 2.46 -9.13 20.53
C CYS A 421 2.92 -7.68 20.34
N TRP A 422 2.07 -6.78 19.84
CA TRP A 422 2.45 -5.41 19.53
C TRP A 422 1.32 -4.40 19.80
N SER A 423 1.22 -3.96 21.06
CA SER A 423 0.22 -2.97 21.49
C SER A 423 0.58 -1.50 21.26
N GLY A 424 1.84 -1.20 20.91
CA GLY A 424 2.34 0.17 20.76
C GLY A 424 2.32 0.75 19.34
N ALA A 425 1.70 0.07 18.37
CA ALA A 425 1.59 0.53 16.99
C ALA A 425 0.17 0.33 16.46
N GLU A 426 -0.36 1.32 15.75
CA GLU A 426 -1.66 1.22 15.10
C GLU A 426 -1.52 0.31 13.86
N THR A 427 -2.50 -0.54 13.59
CA THR A 427 -2.48 -1.39 12.38
C THR A 427 -3.55 -0.91 11.41
N VAL A 428 -3.15 -0.63 10.18
CA VAL A 428 -4.04 -0.22 9.10
C VAL A 428 -3.98 -1.24 7.97
N LEU A 429 -5.16 -1.71 7.54
CA LEU A 429 -5.29 -2.55 6.35
C LEU A 429 -5.39 -1.66 5.11
N LEU A 430 -4.60 -1.96 4.09
CA LEU A 430 -4.61 -1.26 2.81
C LEU A 430 -5.00 -2.23 1.69
N PRO A 431 -6.04 -1.94 0.90
CA PRO A 431 -6.41 -2.79 -0.22
C PRO A 431 -5.33 -2.73 -1.31
N VAL A 432 -4.92 -3.89 -1.80
CA VAL A 432 -3.97 -4.04 -2.91
C VAL A 432 -4.71 -4.59 -4.12
N THR A 433 -4.49 -3.98 -5.29
CA THR A 433 -5.18 -4.29 -6.54
C THR A 433 -4.69 -5.59 -7.18
N ASP A 434 -3.40 -5.90 -7.06
CA ASP A 434 -2.83 -7.11 -7.61
C ASP A 434 -1.65 -7.64 -6.78
N TYR A 435 -1.47 -8.95 -6.83
CA TYR A 435 -0.51 -9.72 -6.05
C TYR A 435 0.95 -9.25 -6.25
N ALA A 436 1.34 -8.93 -7.49
CA ALA A 436 2.70 -8.50 -7.80
C ALA A 436 3.00 -7.08 -7.28
N THR A 437 2.00 -6.18 -7.34
CA THR A 437 2.11 -4.82 -6.78
C THR A 437 2.27 -4.85 -5.27
N GLY A 438 1.54 -5.72 -4.57
CA GLY A 438 1.71 -5.90 -3.13
C GLY A 438 3.15 -6.28 -2.75
N LEU A 439 3.74 -7.23 -3.46
CA LEU A 439 5.14 -7.63 -3.26
C LEU A 439 6.13 -6.48 -3.52
N ARG A 440 5.92 -5.69 -4.57
CA ARG A 440 6.76 -4.50 -4.86
C ARG A 440 6.64 -3.41 -3.79
N MET A 441 5.45 -3.19 -3.25
CA MET A 441 5.20 -2.21 -2.18
C MET A 441 5.89 -2.60 -0.86
N LEU A 442 6.19 -3.89 -0.63
CA LEU A 442 7.01 -4.32 0.52
C LEU A 442 8.46 -3.86 0.38
N GLN A 443 9.04 -3.91 -0.83
CA GLN A 443 10.44 -3.55 -1.05
C GLN A 443 10.72 -2.08 -0.72
N THR A 444 9.74 -1.21 -1.00
CA THR A 444 9.84 0.23 -0.78
C THR A 444 9.38 0.70 0.60
N GLY A 445 8.94 -0.22 1.47
CA GLY A 445 8.41 0.12 2.80
C GLY A 445 7.02 0.75 2.80
N GLN A 446 6.35 0.84 1.64
CA GLN A 446 4.96 1.32 1.55
C GLN A 446 3.99 0.40 2.29
N LEU A 447 4.30 -0.90 2.34
CA LEU A 447 3.66 -1.88 3.21
C LEU A 447 4.68 -2.44 4.19
N SER A 448 4.23 -2.74 5.41
CA SER A 448 5.04 -3.43 6.43
C SER A 448 5.00 -4.94 6.25
N ALA A 449 3.84 -5.48 5.87
CA ALA A 449 3.64 -6.88 5.53
C ALA A 449 2.41 -7.07 4.61
N LEU A 450 2.32 -8.24 3.96
CA LEU A 450 1.08 -8.68 3.34
C LEU A 450 0.22 -9.45 4.35
N GLY A 451 -1.09 -9.20 4.28
CA GLY A 451 -2.09 -9.83 5.14
C GLY A 451 -2.42 -11.27 4.76
N THR A 452 -2.02 -11.69 3.57
CA THR A 452 -2.16 -13.04 3.05
C THR A 452 -0.79 -13.62 2.75
N THR A 453 -0.66 -14.94 2.84
CA THR A 453 0.58 -15.63 2.52
C THR A 453 0.86 -15.57 1.03
N VAL A 454 2.15 -15.66 0.66
CA VAL A 454 2.62 -15.68 -0.73
C VAL A 454 3.41 -16.96 -0.99
N TRP A 455 3.48 -17.37 -2.26
CA TRP A 455 4.36 -18.46 -2.65
C TRP A 455 5.82 -18.02 -2.53
N GLN A 456 6.67 -18.86 -1.95
CA GLN A 456 8.11 -18.57 -1.87
C GLN A 456 8.72 -18.31 -3.25
N MET A 457 8.30 -19.06 -4.26
CA MET A 457 8.79 -18.94 -5.63
C MET A 457 8.49 -17.55 -6.22
N ASP A 458 7.27 -17.05 -6.02
CA ASP A 458 6.86 -15.73 -6.52
C ASP A 458 7.56 -14.61 -5.77
N ALA A 459 7.68 -14.72 -4.45
CA ALA A 459 8.40 -13.75 -3.65
C ALA A 459 9.86 -13.61 -4.14
N CYS A 460 10.54 -14.73 -4.34
CA CYS A 460 11.91 -14.73 -4.88
C CYS A 460 12.00 -14.19 -6.31
N ALA A 461 11.01 -14.45 -7.17
CA ALA A 461 11.03 -14.04 -8.57
C ALA A 461 10.65 -12.57 -8.80
N ILE A 462 9.69 -12.06 -8.03
CA ILE A 462 9.12 -10.72 -8.21
C ILE A 462 9.85 -9.69 -7.34
N ALA A 463 10.26 -10.08 -6.13
CA ALA A 463 10.80 -9.16 -5.13
C ALA A 463 11.86 -9.84 -4.24
N SER A 464 13.08 -10.05 -4.78
CA SER A 464 14.15 -10.83 -4.15
C SER A 464 14.54 -10.42 -2.73
N ASP A 465 14.26 -9.16 -2.36
CA ASP A 465 14.74 -8.54 -1.12
C ASP A 465 13.64 -8.47 -0.04
N VAL A 466 12.51 -9.18 -0.19
CA VAL A 466 11.49 -9.25 0.87
C VAL A 466 11.86 -10.27 1.94
N LEU A 467 11.43 -10.02 3.17
CA LEU A 467 11.59 -10.97 4.28
C LEU A 467 10.43 -11.97 4.25
N LEU A 468 10.74 -13.25 4.39
CA LEU A 468 9.74 -14.32 4.46
C LEU A 468 9.74 -14.94 5.86
N SER A 469 8.54 -15.23 6.38
CA SER A 469 8.40 -16.06 7.58
C SER A 469 8.87 -17.50 7.33
N ALA A 470 8.95 -18.33 8.38
CA ALA A 470 8.94 -19.78 8.19
C ALA A 470 7.62 -20.22 7.49
N PRO A 471 7.58 -21.39 6.83
CA PRO A 471 6.40 -21.81 6.09
C PRO A 471 5.20 -21.99 7.01
N VAL A 472 4.07 -21.39 6.61
CA VAL A 472 2.79 -21.46 7.34
C VAL A 472 1.87 -22.50 6.72
N ILE A 473 1.99 -22.67 5.39
CA ILE A 473 1.35 -23.74 4.62
C ILE A 473 2.45 -24.46 3.85
N THR A 474 2.58 -25.77 4.05
CA THR A 474 3.61 -26.58 3.39
C THR A 474 3.14 -27.12 2.03
N GLU A 475 4.07 -27.72 1.29
CA GLU A 475 3.77 -28.39 0.01
C GLU A 475 2.76 -29.53 0.21
N GLU A 476 2.88 -30.29 1.30
CA GLU A 476 1.97 -31.39 1.64
C GLU A 476 0.55 -30.93 1.99
N GLN A 477 0.39 -29.64 2.35
CA GLN A 477 -0.89 -29.02 2.67
C GLN A 477 -1.51 -28.29 1.47
N SER A 478 -0.74 -28.05 0.41
CA SER A 478 -1.19 -27.33 -0.78
C SER A 478 -1.69 -28.31 -1.85
N LEU A 479 -2.79 -28.98 -1.54
CA LEU A 479 -3.36 -30.05 -2.37
C LEU A 479 -4.53 -29.54 -3.21
N VAL A 480 -4.49 -29.79 -4.52
CA VAL A 480 -5.56 -29.44 -5.47
C VAL A 480 -6.06 -30.66 -6.22
N GLY A 481 -7.24 -30.53 -6.83
CA GLY A 481 -7.81 -31.54 -7.71
C GLY A 481 -7.48 -31.25 -9.18
N ILE A 482 -7.42 -32.31 -9.98
CA ILE A 482 -7.52 -32.21 -11.43
C ILE A 482 -9.01 -32.35 -11.77
N TYR A 483 -9.62 -31.34 -12.36
CA TYR A 483 -11.04 -31.31 -12.67
C TYR A 483 -11.29 -31.51 -14.16
N THR A 484 -12.34 -32.26 -14.48
CA THR A 484 -12.76 -32.57 -15.85
C THR A 484 -14.29 -32.60 -15.98
N LEU A 485 -14.80 -32.69 -17.20
CA LEU A 485 -16.23 -32.90 -17.47
C LEU A 485 -16.66 -34.31 -17.06
N LEU A 486 -17.87 -34.44 -16.52
CA LEU A 486 -18.45 -35.75 -16.15
C LEU A 486 -18.50 -36.74 -17.33
N GLY A 487 -18.61 -36.25 -18.56
CA GLY A 487 -18.60 -37.06 -19.79
C GLY A 487 -17.21 -37.40 -20.33
N ASN A 488 -16.13 -36.89 -19.75
CA ASN A 488 -14.77 -37.12 -20.25
C ASN A 488 -14.21 -38.46 -19.75
N GLU A 489 -14.61 -39.56 -20.40
CA GLU A 489 -14.17 -40.91 -20.03
C GLU A 489 -12.65 -41.09 -20.12
N MET A 490 -11.96 -40.36 -21.00
CA MET A 490 -10.51 -40.44 -21.15
C MET A 490 -9.82 -39.95 -19.87
N ALA A 491 -10.17 -38.74 -19.40
CA ALA A 491 -9.61 -38.16 -18.18
C ALA A 491 -10.01 -38.97 -16.93
N LEU A 492 -11.27 -39.42 -16.84
CA LEU A 492 -11.77 -40.20 -15.69
C LEU A 492 -11.14 -41.60 -15.55
N ARG A 493 -10.49 -42.12 -16.60
CA ARG A 493 -9.76 -43.40 -16.57
C ARG A 493 -8.30 -43.26 -16.15
N CYS A 494 -7.76 -42.06 -15.99
CA CYS A 494 -6.39 -41.85 -15.52
C CYS A 494 -6.19 -42.47 -14.13
N ARG A 495 -5.13 -43.26 -13.97
CA ARG A 495 -4.75 -43.94 -12.71
C ARG A 495 -3.26 -43.78 -12.38
N LYS A 496 -2.45 -43.23 -13.29
CA LYS A 496 -1.03 -42.96 -13.08
C LYS A 496 -0.63 -41.62 -13.69
N LYS A 497 0.46 -41.02 -13.21
CA LYS A 497 0.97 -39.73 -13.69
C LYS A 497 1.23 -39.72 -15.20
N GLU A 498 1.69 -40.84 -15.76
CA GLU A 498 1.96 -40.97 -17.19
C GLU A 498 0.72 -40.76 -18.06
N ASP A 499 -0.48 -41.06 -17.54
CA ASP A 499 -1.75 -40.91 -18.27
C ASP A 499 -2.08 -39.42 -18.52
N LEU A 500 -1.53 -38.51 -17.71
CA LEU A 500 -1.72 -37.05 -17.89
C LEU A 500 -1.04 -36.51 -19.15
N ARG A 501 -0.11 -37.26 -19.74
CA ARG A 501 0.59 -36.87 -20.98
C ARG A 501 -0.33 -36.73 -22.17
N ASP A 502 -1.43 -37.47 -22.17
CA ASP A 502 -2.38 -37.56 -23.27
C ASP A 502 -3.54 -36.56 -23.12
N LEU A 503 -3.62 -35.84 -22.00
CA LEU A 503 -4.64 -34.83 -21.73
C LEU A 503 -4.17 -33.42 -22.12
N ARG A 504 -5.11 -32.61 -22.62
CA ARG A 504 -4.93 -31.17 -22.82
C ARG A 504 -5.35 -30.42 -21.55
N PHE A 505 -4.41 -29.70 -20.97
CA PHE A 505 -4.65 -28.83 -19.82
C PHE A 505 -4.77 -27.37 -20.26
N VAL A 506 -5.41 -26.56 -19.41
CA VAL A 506 -5.33 -25.10 -19.45
C VAL A 506 -4.84 -24.58 -18.10
N CYS A 507 -3.94 -23.59 -18.12
CA CYS A 507 -3.43 -22.92 -16.93
C CYS A 507 -2.85 -21.55 -17.32
N SER A 508 -2.74 -20.62 -16.38
CA SER A 508 -1.99 -19.39 -16.63
C SER A 508 -0.50 -19.59 -16.38
N LYS A 509 0.36 -19.07 -17.26
CA LYS A 509 1.81 -18.97 -16.96
C LYS A 509 2.13 -17.97 -15.85
N ASP A 510 1.21 -17.04 -15.57
CA ASP A 510 1.37 -16.08 -14.47
C ASP A 510 1.20 -16.79 -13.10
N TRP A 511 0.61 -18.00 -13.08
CA TRP A 511 0.52 -18.88 -11.91
C TRP A 511 1.70 -19.85 -11.90
N SER A 512 2.86 -19.33 -11.48
CA SER A 512 4.16 -20.00 -11.58
C SER A 512 4.17 -21.41 -10.96
N VAL A 513 3.52 -21.57 -9.80
CA VAL A 513 3.44 -22.83 -9.05
C VAL A 513 2.59 -23.86 -9.78
N ASP A 514 1.37 -23.51 -10.19
CA ASP A 514 0.46 -24.36 -10.94
C ASP A 514 1.09 -24.81 -12.27
N TRP A 515 1.67 -23.86 -13.01
CA TRP A 515 2.32 -24.12 -14.28
C TRP A 515 3.50 -25.07 -14.13
N THR A 516 4.38 -24.82 -13.14
CA THR A 516 5.54 -25.66 -12.87
C THR A 516 5.14 -27.04 -12.37
N THR A 517 4.05 -27.15 -11.61
CA THR A 517 3.51 -28.42 -11.12
C THR A 517 3.04 -29.29 -12.29
N LEU A 518 2.29 -28.73 -13.25
CA LEU A 518 1.84 -29.46 -14.45
C LEU A 518 3.02 -29.96 -15.30
N GLN A 519 4.08 -29.15 -15.46
CA GLN A 519 5.28 -29.58 -16.18
C GLN A 519 5.97 -30.77 -15.49
N HIS A 520 6.03 -30.78 -14.16
CA HIS A 520 6.64 -31.88 -13.39
C HIS A 520 5.80 -33.16 -13.39
N LEU A 521 4.47 -33.03 -13.42
CA LEU A 521 3.56 -34.15 -13.63
C LEU A 521 3.69 -34.77 -15.03
N GLY A 522 4.45 -34.13 -15.92
CA GLY A 522 4.74 -34.62 -17.26
C GLY A 522 3.67 -34.26 -18.29
N VAL A 523 2.80 -33.28 -17.99
CA VAL A 523 1.80 -32.78 -18.94
C VAL A 523 2.51 -32.21 -20.17
N LYS A 524 2.15 -32.71 -21.36
CA LYS A 524 2.75 -32.27 -22.63
C LYS A 524 1.99 -31.13 -23.30
N HIS A 525 0.69 -31.07 -23.08
CA HIS A 525 -0.21 -30.14 -23.74
C HIS A 525 -0.87 -29.25 -22.68
N CYS A 526 -0.29 -28.09 -22.39
CA CYS A 526 -0.88 -27.09 -21.49
C CYS A 526 -1.04 -25.77 -22.24
N LEU A 527 -2.29 -25.33 -22.42
CA LEU A 527 -2.63 -24.05 -23.04
C LEU A 527 -2.50 -22.93 -22.01
N ASP A 528 -1.86 -21.84 -22.43
CA ASP A 528 -1.65 -20.64 -21.62
C ASP A 528 -2.84 -19.70 -21.79
N MET A 529 -3.58 -19.49 -20.71
CA MET A 529 -4.72 -18.58 -20.67
C MET A 529 -4.63 -17.70 -19.42
N LYS A 530 -5.03 -16.43 -19.50
CA LYS A 530 -4.94 -15.51 -18.34
C LYS A 530 -6.22 -15.43 -17.53
N ASN A 531 -7.36 -15.51 -18.20
CA ASN A 531 -8.65 -15.34 -17.59
C ASN A 531 -9.21 -16.70 -17.13
N TRP A 532 -9.45 -16.84 -15.83
CA TRP A 532 -10.06 -18.04 -15.25
C TRP A 532 -11.40 -18.40 -15.89
N HIS A 533 -12.26 -17.42 -16.17
CA HIS A 533 -13.57 -17.66 -16.78
C HIS A 533 -13.42 -18.28 -18.18
N GLU A 534 -12.46 -17.81 -18.97
CA GLU A 534 -12.17 -18.38 -20.29
C GLU A 534 -11.64 -19.81 -20.16
N MET A 535 -10.79 -20.11 -19.16
CA MET A 535 -10.34 -21.49 -18.91
C MET A 535 -11.50 -22.43 -18.61
N VAL A 536 -12.46 -21.98 -17.80
CA VAL A 536 -13.65 -22.75 -17.43
C VAL A 536 -14.53 -23.02 -18.66
N LEU A 537 -14.72 -22.02 -19.53
CA LEU A 537 -15.45 -22.18 -20.78
C LEU A 537 -14.77 -23.15 -21.74
N MET A 538 -13.44 -23.06 -21.91
CA MET A 538 -12.69 -24.00 -22.74
C MET A 538 -12.86 -25.45 -22.25
N LEU A 539 -12.88 -25.66 -20.92
CA LEU A 539 -13.15 -26.98 -20.34
C LEU A 539 -14.60 -27.42 -20.57
N ALA A 540 -15.57 -26.51 -20.40
CA ALA A 540 -16.98 -26.77 -20.62
C ALA A 540 -17.32 -27.15 -22.07
N GLU A 541 -16.63 -26.53 -23.02
CA GLU A 541 -16.77 -26.76 -24.47
C GLU A 541 -15.98 -27.98 -24.96
N GLY A 542 -15.13 -28.57 -24.11
CA GLY A 542 -14.29 -29.72 -24.44
C GLY A 542 -13.06 -29.38 -25.29
N GLU A 543 -12.69 -28.10 -25.37
CA GLU A 543 -11.45 -27.65 -26.03
C GLU A 543 -10.21 -28.09 -25.26
N VAL A 544 -10.34 -28.25 -23.95
CA VAL A 544 -9.36 -28.87 -23.06
C VAL A 544 -10.01 -29.99 -22.25
N ASP A 545 -9.18 -30.88 -21.74
CA ASP A 545 -9.61 -32.10 -21.06
C ASP A 545 -9.59 -31.95 -19.53
N ALA A 546 -8.74 -31.07 -19.00
CA ALA A 546 -8.57 -30.90 -17.56
C ALA A 546 -8.09 -29.51 -17.13
N ILE A 547 -8.38 -29.14 -15.89
CA ILE A 547 -7.88 -27.93 -15.21
C ILE A 547 -7.46 -28.26 -13.77
N LEU A 548 -6.53 -27.50 -13.19
CA LEU A 548 -6.27 -27.56 -11.75
C LEU A 548 -7.25 -26.63 -11.01
N ALA A 549 -7.84 -27.12 -9.93
CA ALA A 549 -8.68 -26.29 -9.07
C ALA A 549 -8.65 -26.79 -7.61
N PRO A 550 -8.85 -25.88 -6.62
CA PRO A 550 -9.08 -26.29 -5.25
C PRO A 550 -10.24 -27.27 -5.14
N PHE A 551 -10.17 -28.19 -4.17
CA PHE A 551 -11.27 -29.12 -3.94
C PHE A 551 -12.53 -28.39 -3.48
N SER A 552 -13.65 -28.72 -4.11
CA SER A 552 -14.97 -28.25 -3.69
C SER A 552 -15.34 -28.79 -2.31
N MET A 553 -16.08 -27.98 -1.55
CA MET A 553 -16.64 -28.34 -0.24
C MET A 553 -17.92 -29.16 -0.32
N ARG A 554 -18.43 -29.41 -1.54
CA ARG A 554 -19.60 -30.26 -1.73
C ARG A 554 -19.26 -31.72 -1.43
N ASP A 555 -20.26 -32.47 -0.96
CA ASP A 555 -20.11 -33.91 -0.66
C ASP A 555 -19.66 -34.73 -1.87
N ASP A 556 -20.04 -34.30 -3.09
CA ASP A 556 -19.67 -34.91 -4.37
C ASP A 556 -18.31 -34.41 -4.92
N LEU A 557 -17.66 -33.49 -4.22
CA LEU A 557 -16.44 -32.76 -4.63
C LEU A 557 -16.56 -32.05 -5.99
N ALA A 558 -17.78 -31.94 -6.55
CA ALA A 558 -18.00 -31.34 -7.85
C ALA A 558 -17.81 -29.82 -7.77
N LEU A 559 -17.15 -29.27 -8.79
CA LEU A 559 -16.96 -27.83 -8.94
C LEU A 559 -18.08 -27.28 -9.83
N LEU A 560 -18.83 -26.32 -9.30
CA LEU A 560 -19.92 -25.62 -10.00
C LEU A 560 -19.46 -24.20 -10.34
N VAL A 561 -19.22 -23.94 -11.63
CA VAL A 561 -18.79 -22.63 -12.11
C VAL A 561 -19.58 -22.28 -13.36
N ASP A 562 -20.20 -21.09 -13.38
CA ASP A 562 -20.96 -20.56 -14.53
C ASP A 562 -22.05 -21.51 -15.07
N GLY A 563 -22.66 -22.31 -14.18
CA GLY A 563 -23.70 -23.29 -14.55
C GLY A 563 -23.16 -24.62 -15.09
N HIS A 564 -21.85 -24.78 -15.19
CA HIS A 564 -21.19 -26.03 -15.57
C HIS A 564 -20.76 -26.84 -14.35
N VAL A 565 -20.77 -28.16 -14.48
CA VAL A 565 -20.39 -29.12 -13.42
C VAL A 565 -19.15 -29.87 -13.85
N PHE A 566 -18.08 -29.73 -13.06
CA PHE A 566 -16.83 -30.46 -13.24
C PHE A 566 -16.59 -31.39 -12.06
N VAL A 567 -16.03 -32.55 -12.33
CA VAL A 567 -15.72 -33.56 -11.31
C VAL A 567 -14.21 -33.76 -11.21
N PRO A 568 -13.68 -33.99 -10.01
CA PRO A 568 -12.27 -34.28 -9.85
C PRO A 568 -11.93 -35.67 -10.38
N LEU A 569 -10.71 -35.85 -10.89
CA LEU A 569 -10.18 -37.17 -11.21
C LEU A 569 -10.19 -38.05 -9.93
N PRO A 570 -10.90 -39.19 -9.93
CA PRO A 570 -11.13 -39.94 -8.70
C PRO A 570 -9.85 -40.48 -8.09
N GLY A 571 -9.66 -40.25 -6.79
CA GLY A 571 -8.57 -40.84 -6.01
C GLY A 571 -7.22 -40.13 -6.15
N ILE A 572 -7.17 -38.96 -6.80
CA ILE A 572 -5.94 -38.24 -7.10
C ILE A 572 -5.98 -36.83 -6.50
N ARG A 573 -4.93 -36.47 -5.75
CA ARG A 573 -4.63 -35.11 -5.31
C ARG A 573 -3.29 -34.69 -5.90
N VAL A 574 -3.18 -33.44 -6.33
CA VAL A 574 -1.93 -32.88 -6.84
C VAL A 574 -1.32 -32.00 -5.76
N ALA A 575 -0.07 -32.26 -5.39
CA ALA A 575 0.70 -31.36 -4.53
C ALA A 575 1.27 -30.22 -5.36
N LEU A 576 0.83 -28.99 -5.07
CA LEU A 576 1.40 -27.79 -5.67
C LEU A 576 2.81 -27.57 -5.14
N ARG A 577 3.79 -27.47 -6.05
CA ARG A 577 5.20 -27.38 -5.69
C ARG A 577 5.57 -26.03 -5.07
N GLY A 578 5.54 -25.96 -3.75
CA GLY A 578 6.02 -24.82 -2.99
C GLY A 578 5.39 -24.72 -1.60
N SER A 579 5.92 -23.82 -0.80
CA SER A 579 5.36 -23.43 0.49
C SER A 579 4.88 -21.98 0.47
N ARG A 580 3.91 -21.68 1.34
CA ARG A 580 3.41 -20.33 1.52
C ARG A 580 3.91 -19.71 2.82
N HIS A 581 4.26 -18.44 2.74
CA HIS A 581 4.92 -17.67 3.79
C HIS A 581 4.25 -16.32 3.94
N PHE A 582 4.27 -15.72 5.12
CA PHE A 582 4.01 -14.28 5.23
C PHE A 582 5.20 -13.53 4.63
N ALA A 583 4.91 -12.54 3.79
CA ALA A 583 5.92 -11.64 3.23
C ALA A 583 5.89 -10.29 3.95
N LEU A 584 7.09 -9.83 4.32
CA LEU A 584 7.32 -8.63 5.11
C LEU A 584 8.36 -7.74 4.42
N SER A 585 8.29 -6.44 4.72
CA SER A 585 9.24 -5.48 4.21
C SER A 585 10.65 -5.73 4.78
N PRO A 586 11.74 -5.53 4.01
CA PRO A 586 13.08 -5.49 4.58
C PRO A 586 13.36 -4.21 5.38
N VAL A 587 12.52 -3.19 5.26
CA VAL A 587 12.69 -1.87 5.86
C VAL A 587 11.52 -1.52 6.80
N GLU A 588 11.58 -0.33 7.41
CA GLU A 588 10.56 0.19 8.34
C GLU A 588 10.27 -0.76 9.51
N TYR A 589 9.07 -1.35 9.56
CA TYR A 589 8.58 -2.25 10.62
C TYR A 589 8.77 -3.74 10.32
N GLY A 590 9.15 -4.11 9.10
CA GLY A 590 9.18 -5.51 8.69
C GLY A 590 10.16 -6.38 9.50
N PRO A 591 11.41 -5.96 9.78
CA PRO A 591 12.33 -6.72 10.65
C PRO A 591 11.76 -6.98 12.06
N GLN A 592 11.08 -5.99 12.64
CA GLN A 592 10.48 -6.09 13.96
C GLN A 592 9.24 -6.99 13.95
N LEU A 593 8.48 -7.03 12.84
CA LEU A 593 7.37 -7.96 12.67
C LEU A 593 7.87 -9.41 12.61
N VAL A 594 9.00 -9.66 11.94
CA VAL A 594 9.67 -10.96 11.95
C VAL A 594 10.06 -11.38 13.37
N GLU A 595 10.62 -10.45 14.15
CA GLU A 595 11.07 -10.75 15.51
C GLU A 595 9.92 -10.92 16.52
N LYS A 596 8.90 -10.07 16.44
CA LYS A 596 7.87 -9.95 17.49
C LYS A 596 6.56 -10.66 17.19
N VAL A 597 6.17 -10.76 15.92
CA VAL A 597 4.82 -11.21 15.51
C VAL A 597 4.86 -12.60 14.91
N MET A 598 5.80 -12.85 13.99
CA MET A 598 5.89 -14.15 13.30
C MET A 598 6.06 -15.35 14.25
N PRO A 599 6.83 -15.29 15.36
CA PRO A 599 6.94 -16.42 16.28
C PRO A 599 5.60 -16.82 16.92
N ALA A 600 4.71 -15.86 17.18
CA ALA A 600 3.40 -16.14 17.74
C ALA A 600 2.51 -16.89 16.73
N ILE A 601 2.52 -16.46 15.46
CA ILE A 601 1.79 -17.17 14.39
C ILE A 601 2.35 -18.58 14.22
N LEU A 602 3.67 -18.73 14.18
CA LEU A 602 4.32 -20.04 14.02
C LEU A 602 4.02 -20.99 15.18
N ALA A 603 3.94 -20.50 16.41
CA ALA A 603 3.50 -21.31 17.55
C ALA A 603 2.07 -21.85 17.37
N GLN A 604 1.18 -21.08 16.73
CA GLN A 604 -0.19 -21.54 16.41
C GLN A 604 -0.22 -22.52 15.24
N VAL A 605 0.71 -22.41 14.30
CA VAL A 605 0.92 -23.40 13.22
C VAL A 605 1.40 -24.72 13.82
N GLU A 606 2.46 -24.70 14.63
CA GLU A 606 3.00 -25.89 15.30
C GLU A 606 2.00 -26.53 16.27
N GLY A 607 1.20 -25.70 16.94
CA GLY A 607 0.11 -26.15 17.82
C GLY A 607 -1.12 -26.71 17.10
N GLY A 608 -1.14 -26.72 15.76
CA GLY A 608 -2.22 -27.29 14.94
C GLY A 608 -3.48 -26.42 14.82
N GLN A 609 -3.52 -25.24 15.45
CA GLN A 609 -4.66 -24.33 15.42
C GLN A 609 -4.89 -23.78 14.00
N PHE A 610 -3.79 -23.44 13.32
CA PHE A 610 -3.84 -22.97 11.94
C PHE A 610 -4.36 -24.05 10.98
N ALA A 611 -3.89 -25.30 11.13
CA ALA A 611 -4.35 -26.41 10.30
C ALA A 611 -5.84 -26.74 10.54
N ALA A 612 -6.32 -26.66 11.79
CA ALA A 612 -7.73 -26.81 12.11
C ALA A 612 -8.59 -25.73 11.41
N ALA A 613 -8.16 -24.48 11.45
CA ALA A 613 -8.80 -23.37 10.76
C ALA A 613 -8.85 -23.55 9.23
N LEU A 614 -7.81 -24.14 8.63
CA LEU A 614 -7.79 -24.46 7.20
C LEU A 614 -8.71 -25.64 6.83
N LEU A 615 -8.91 -26.61 7.72
CA LEU A 615 -9.92 -27.67 7.54
C LEU A 615 -11.33 -27.09 7.56
N GLU A 616 -11.60 -26.19 8.51
CA GLU A 616 -12.91 -25.55 8.67
C GLU A 616 -13.31 -24.68 7.47
N CYS A 617 -12.36 -23.90 6.92
CA CYS A 617 -12.62 -23.08 5.73
C CYS A 617 -12.59 -23.88 4.42
N GLY A 618 -12.32 -25.19 4.49
CA GLY A 618 -12.34 -26.08 3.35
C GLY A 618 -11.09 -26.10 2.48
N TYR A 619 -10.06 -25.34 2.85
CA TYR A 619 -8.78 -25.38 2.15
C TYR A 619 -8.12 -26.76 2.28
N LEU A 620 -8.16 -27.34 3.48
CA LEU A 620 -7.81 -28.75 3.68
C LEU A 620 -9.08 -29.59 3.60
N ASN A 621 -9.16 -30.47 2.59
CA ASN A 621 -10.36 -31.27 2.35
C ASN A 621 -10.23 -32.70 2.91
N GLN A 622 -10.96 -32.99 4.00
CA GLN A 622 -10.89 -34.29 4.68
C GLN A 622 -11.42 -35.46 3.83
N ALA A 623 -12.38 -35.22 2.92
CA ALA A 623 -12.97 -36.25 2.06
C ALA A 623 -11.93 -36.86 1.09
N THR A 624 -10.88 -36.10 0.78
CA THR A 624 -9.78 -36.54 -0.09
C THR A 624 -8.58 -37.09 0.67
N SER A 625 -8.64 -37.21 2.00
CA SER A 625 -7.49 -37.61 2.85
C SER A 625 -6.87 -38.96 2.47
N ALA A 626 -7.69 -39.91 1.99
CA ALA A 626 -7.26 -41.24 1.55
C ALA A 626 -6.79 -41.32 0.09
N TRP A 627 -6.84 -40.21 -0.67
CA TRP A 627 -6.49 -40.18 -2.09
C TRP A 627 -4.97 -40.10 -2.26
N GLU A 628 -4.46 -40.66 -3.37
CA GLU A 628 -3.03 -40.65 -3.69
C GLU A 628 -2.56 -39.22 -4.00
N ILE A 629 -1.37 -38.86 -3.52
CA ILE A 629 -0.74 -37.56 -3.80
C ILE A 629 0.22 -37.73 -4.96
N TRP A 630 0.00 -36.95 -6.02
CA TRP A 630 0.82 -36.90 -7.22
C TRP A 630 1.69 -35.65 -7.26
#